data_AF-A0A3M1XKE4-F1
#
_entry.id   AF-A0A3M1XKE4-F1
#
_cell.length_a   1.000
_cell.length_b   1.000
_cell.length_c   1.000
_cell.angle_alpha   90.00
_cell.angle_beta   90.00
_cell.angle_gamma   90.00
#
_symmetry.space_group_name_H-M   'P 1'
#
loop_
_entity.id
_entity.type
_entity.pdbx_description
1 polymer ?
#
loop_
_entity_poly.entity_id
_entity_poly.type
_entity_poly.pdbx_seq_one_letter_code
_entity_poly.pdbx_strand_id
1 'polypeptide(L)' 'MNDKVPERWRPLFTNEEWLQHQLVVLGSWIFFFLAGLIHIIIAMYKPWISPNP' A
#
# COMPACT_ATOMS: atom_id res chain seq x y z
N MET A 1 -7.75 27.86 7.53
CA MET A 1 -7.00 26.75 6.91
C MET A 1 -7.33 25.51 7.71
N ASN A 2 -8.23 24.66 7.22
CA ASN A 2 -8.63 23.44 7.93
C ASN A 2 -7.43 22.48 7.98
N ASP A 3 -6.93 22.19 9.17
CA ASP A 3 -5.91 21.15 9.35
C ASP A 3 -6.47 19.81 8.87
N LYS A 4 -5.85 19.28 7.82
CA LYS A 4 -6.15 17.96 7.24
C LYS A 4 -5.39 16.85 7.97
N VAL A 5 -4.41 17.22 8.81
CA VAL A 5 -3.61 16.30 9.61
C VAL A 5 -4.38 15.91 10.89
N PRO A 6 -4.61 14.62 11.15
CA PRO A 6 -5.20 14.15 12.41
C PRO A 6 -4.38 14.59 13.62
N GLU A 7 -5.05 14.84 14.74
CA GLU A 7 -4.44 15.42 15.96
C GLU A 7 -3.13 14.75 16.40
N ARG A 8 -3.12 13.42 16.46
CA ARG A 8 -1.94 12.65 16.87
C ARG A 8 -0.72 12.82 15.96
N TRP A 9 -0.91 13.28 14.72
CA TRP A 9 0.13 13.38 13.70
C TRP A 9 0.54 14.81 13.38
N ARG A 10 -0.18 15.82 13.90
CA ARG A 10 0.15 17.25 13.71
C ARG A 10 1.59 17.63 14.10
N PRO A 11 2.22 17.04 15.14
CA PRO A 11 3.62 17.36 15.46
C PRO A 11 4.64 16.87 14.42
N LEU A 12 4.25 15.97 13.53
CA LEU A 12 5.16 15.28 12.60
C LEU A 12 4.99 15.71 11.14
N PHE A 13 3.84 16.29 10.80
CA PHE A 13 3.51 16.60 9.41
C PHE A 13 2.79 17.93 9.28
N THR A 14 3.14 18.65 8.22
CA THR A 14 2.35 19.73 7.65
C THR A 14 1.18 19.18 6.81
N ASN A 15 0.24 20.04 6.43
CA ASN A 15 -0.89 19.66 5.59
C ASN A 15 -0.49 19.12 4.21
N GLU A 16 0.60 19.62 3.63
CA GLU A 16 1.10 19.18 2.32
C GLU A 16 1.78 17.80 2.44
N GLU A 17 2.65 17.61 3.43
CA GLU A 17 3.30 16.33 3.67
C GLU A 17 2.28 15.24 4.01
N TRP A 18 1.22 15.58 4.76
CA TRP A 18 0.15 14.65 5.07
C TRP A 18 -0.63 14.22 3.83
N LEU A 19 -0.88 15.13 2.88
CA LEU A 19 -1.50 14.79 1.60
C LEU A 19 -0.64 13.80 0.82
N GLN A 20 0.67 14.05 0.71
CA GLN A 20 1.59 13.13 0.05
C GLN A 20 1.62 11.78 0.75
N HIS A 21 1.68 11.75 2.09
CA HIS A 21 1.61 10.52 2.86
C HIS A 21 0.32 9.74 2.58
N GLN A 22 -0.84 10.39 2.55
CA GLN A 22 -2.11 9.74 2.24
C GLN A 22 -2.12 9.10 0.84
N LEU A 23 -1.60 9.81 -0.16
CA LEU A 23 -1.52 9.30 -1.53
C LEU A 23 -0.60 8.08 -1.62
N VAL A 24 0.58 8.15 -1.01
CA VAL A 24 1.54 7.04 -1.01
C VAL A 24 0.97 5.82 -0.28
N VAL A 25 0.41 6.00 0.93
CA VAL A 25 -0.15 4.90 1.72
C VAL A 25 -1.29 4.21 0.97
N LEU A 26 -2.23 4.98 0.42
CA LEU A 26 -3.34 4.42 -0.35
C LEU A 26 -2.84 3.71 -1.62
N GLY A 27 -1.94 4.33 -2.36
CA GLY A 27 -1.34 3.75 -3.56
C GLY A 27 -0.61 2.44 -3.27
N SER A 28 0.16 2.38 -2.18
CA SER A 28 0.83 1.16 -1.74
C SER A 28 -0.15 0.06 -1.37
N TRP A 29 -1.24 0.37 -0.64
CA TRP A 29 -2.25 -0.62 -0.30
C TRP A 29 -2.93 -1.21 -1.55
N ILE A 30 -3.30 -0.36 -2.51
CA ILE A 30 -3.88 -0.81 -3.77
C ILE A 30 -2.88 -1.69 -4.53
N PHE A 31 -1.62 -1.25 -4.65
CA PHE A 31 -0.58 -2.00 -5.34
C PHE A 31 -0.35 -3.37 -4.72
N PHE A 32 -0.10 -3.45 -3.41
CA PHE A 32 0.20 -4.72 -2.75
C PHE A 32 -0.99 -5.67 -2.73
N PHE A 33 -2.21 -5.15 -2.59
CA PHE A 33 -3.41 -5.98 -2.68
C PHE A 33 -3.57 -6.59 -4.07
N LEU A 34 -3.47 -5.78 -5.13
CA LEU A 34 -3.59 -6.27 -6.50
C LEU A 34 -2.44 -7.19 -6.87
N ALA A 35 -1.20 -6.83 -6.52
CA ALA A 35 -0.04 -7.66 -6.76
C ALA A 35 -0.20 -9.01 -6.05
N GLY A 36 -0.55 -9.03 -4.77
CA GLY A 36 -0.78 -10.25 -4.01
C GLY A 36 -1.86 -11.14 -4.63
N LEU A 37 -3.01 -10.55 -5.02
CA LEU A 37 -4.09 -11.28 -5.68
C LEU A 37 -3.63 -11.91 -7.01
N ILE A 38 -2.93 -11.14 -7.85
CA ILE A 38 -2.39 -11.64 -9.12
C ILE A 38 -1.40 -12.77 -8.89
N HIS A 39 -0.49 -12.62 -7.92
CA HIS A 39 0.49 -13.65 -7.61
C HIS A 39 -0.17 -14.93 -7.08
N ILE A 40 -1.23 -14.84 -6.28
CA ILE A 40 -2.02 -15.99 -5.83
C ILE A 40 -2.65 -16.71 -7.03
N ILE A 41 -3.31 -15.97 -7.93
CA ILE A 41 -3.96 -16.54 -9.12
C ILE A 41 -2.92 -17.25 -10.01
N ILE A 42 -1.79 -16.60 -10.28
CA ILE A 42 -0.73 -17.18 -11.12
C ILE A 42 -0.12 -18.40 -10.43
N ALA A 43 0.13 -18.34 -9.11
CA ALA A 43 0.70 -19.47 -8.37
C ALA A 43 -0.23 -20.70 -8.37
N MET A 44 -1.55 -20.51 -8.37
CA MET A 44 -2.51 -21.61 -8.51
C MET A 44 -2.52 -22.21 -9.93
N TYR A 45 -2.33 -21.38 -10.97
CA TYR A 45 -2.31 -21.85 -12.36
C TYR A 45 -0.98 -22.53 -12.75
N LYS A 46 0.15 -21.87 -12.44
CA LYS A 46 1.50 -22.37 -12.70
C LYS A 46 2.38 -21.99 -11.49
N PRO A 47 2.55 -22.90 -10.52
CA PRO A 47 3.34 -22.61 -9.34
C PRO A 47 4.79 -22.31 -9.73
N TRP A 48 5.34 -21.27 -9.10
CA TRP A 48 6.68 -20.76 -9.36
C TRP A 48 7.77 -21.69 -8.80
N ILE A 49 7.43 -22.44 -7.75
CA ILE A 49 8.29 -23.43 -7.12
C ILE A 49 7.72 -24.80 -7.46
N SER A 50 8.51 -25.61 -8.18
CA SER A 50 8.19 -27.00 -8.44
C SER A 50 8.30 -27.79 -7.14
N PRO A 51 7.35 -28.70 -6.82
CA PRO A 51 7.46 -29.54 -5.64
C PRO A 51 8.58 -30.60 -5.74
N ASN A 52 9.23 -30.77 -6.90
CA ASN A 52 10.33 -31.72 -7.06
C ASN A 52 11.70 -31.02 -7.07
N PRO A 53 12.66 -31.48 -6.24
CA PRO A 53 14.05 -31.01 -6.24
C PRO A 53 14.81 -31.40 -7.52
#